data_AF-A0A914SKA8-F1
#
_entry.id   AF-A0A914SKA8-F1
#
_cell.length_a   1.000
_cell.length_b   1.000
_cell.length_c   1.000
_cell.angle_alpha   90.00
_cell.angle_beta   90.00
_cell.angle_gamma   90.00
#
_symmetry.space_group_name_H-M   'P 1'
#
loop_
_entity.id
_entity.type
_entity.pdbx_description
1 polymer ?
#
loop_
_entity_poly.entity_id
_entity_poly.type
_entity_poly.pdbx_seq_one_letter_code
_entity_poly.pdbx_strand_id
1 'polypeptide(L)'
;MSWFAIIYAIVILLLPLGKTYIAGEDSPEQWRLFFYIGAAIALVTLVFWFFTTDVDLRSWAIIQKKPSIVSVITFDTKDGGLFNLKRG
;
A
#
# COMPACT_ATOMS: atom_id res chain seq x y z
N MET A 1 3.29 10.68 -16.17
CA MET A 1 3.70 11.35 -14.92
C MET A 1 2.96 10.69 -13.78
N SER A 2 3.64 10.11 -12.79
CA SER A 2 2.94 9.54 -11.62
C SER A 2 2.36 10.70 -10.80
N TRP A 3 1.12 10.56 -10.36
CA TRP A 3 0.41 11.58 -9.56
C TRP A 3 1.15 11.92 -8.26
N PHE A 4 1.96 11.01 -7.73
CA PHE A 4 2.88 11.24 -6.61
C PHE A 4 3.87 12.38 -6.86
N ALA A 5 4.37 12.53 -8.09
CA ALA A 5 5.31 13.60 -8.43
C ALA A 5 4.64 14.99 -8.34
N ILE A 6 3.34 15.07 -8.65
CA ILE A 6 2.57 16.32 -8.56
C ILE A 6 2.40 16.72 -7.09
N ILE A 7 2.02 15.77 -6.23
CA ILE A 7 1.90 16.02 -4.78
C ILE A 7 3.24 16.48 -4.21
N TYR A 8 4.32 15.78 -4.56
CA TYR A 8 5.65 16.14 -4.09
C TYR A 8 6.08 17.54 -4.56
N ALA A 9 5.79 17.89 -5.81
CA ALA A 9 6.08 19.23 -6.35
C ALA A 9 5.31 20.33 -5.60
N ILE A 10 4.03 20.09 -5.26
CA ILE A 10 3.24 21.02 -4.47
C ILE A 10 3.84 21.22 -3.09
N VAL A 11 4.26 20.15 -2.42
CA VAL A 11 4.90 20.24 -1.08
C VAL A 11 6.16 21.09 -1.16
N ILE A 12 7.03 20.85 -2.14
CA ILE A 12 8.25 21.66 -2.34
C ILE A 12 7.90 23.13 -2.56
N LEU A 13 6.89 23.42 -3.36
CA LEU A 13 6.47 24.78 -3.69
C LEU A 13 5.92 25.54 -2.45
N LEU A 14 5.40 24.83 -1.45
CA LEU A 14 4.91 25.41 -0.20
C LEU A 14 6.02 25.66 0.84
N LEU A 15 7.18 24.99 0.74
CA LEU A 15 8.27 25.15 1.72
C LEU A 15 8.79 26.60 1.85
N PRO A 16 9.01 27.37 0.76
CA PRO A 16 9.43 28.76 0.86
C PRO A 16 8.40 29.64 1.59
N LEU A 17 7.10 29.39 1.36
CA LEU A 17 6.02 30.11 2.03
C LEU A 17 6.01 29.81 3.53
N GLY A 18 6.19 28.53 3.89
CA GLY A 18 6.35 28.12 5.28
C GLY A 18 7.55 28.78 5.95
N LYS A 19 8.70 28.85 5.25
CA LYS A 19 9.90 29.54 5.74
C LYS A 19 9.61 31.02 6.00
N THR A 20 9.00 31.72 5.05
CA THR A 20 8.71 33.16 5.21
C THR A 20 7.74 33.44 6.36
N TYR A 21 6.80 32.52 6.62
CA TYR A 21 5.80 32.71 7.66
C TYR A 21 6.32 32.37 9.06
N ILE A 22 7.13 31.31 9.19
CA ILE A 22 7.60 30.80 10.50
C ILE A 22 8.98 31.33 10.85
N ALA A 23 9.89 31.39 9.87
CA ALA A 23 11.28 31.81 10.00
C ALA A 23 11.59 33.05 9.16
N GLY A 24 10.73 34.07 9.31
CA GLY A 24 10.87 35.34 8.61
C GLY A 24 12.05 36.18 9.11
N GLU A 25 12.39 36.10 10.40
CA GLU A 25 13.48 36.87 11.03
C GLU A 25 14.78 36.07 11.13
N ASP A 26 14.79 34.84 10.60
CA ASP A 26 15.94 33.92 10.56
C ASP A 26 16.59 33.68 11.94
N SER A 27 15.80 33.73 13.03
CA SER A 27 16.28 33.43 14.37
C SER A 27 16.45 31.92 14.62
N PRO A 28 17.40 31.51 15.49
CA PRO A 28 17.58 30.09 15.82
C PRO A 28 16.32 29.42 16.37
N GLU A 29 15.53 30.15 17.16
CA GLU A 29 14.27 29.68 17.73
C GLU A 29 13.22 29.40 16.64
N GLN A 30 13.11 30.27 15.64
CA GLN A 30 12.18 30.09 14.52
C GLN A 30 12.56 28.89 13.66
N TRP A 31 13.86 28.68 13.40
CA TRP A 31 14.34 27.50 12.69
C TRP A 31 14.06 26.20 13.45
N ARG A 32 14.28 26.20 14.78
CA ARG A 32 13.90 25.05 15.62
C ARG A 32 12.41 24.74 15.50
N LEU A 33 11.56 25.76 15.60
CA LEU A 33 10.12 25.60 15.45
C LEU A 33 9.74 25.04 14.06
N PHE A 34 10.34 25.57 13.00
CA PHE A 34 10.12 25.09 11.63
C PHE A 34 10.46 23.59 11.47
N PHE A 35 11.60 23.16 12.00
CA PHE A 35 11.98 21.75 11.96
C PHE A 35 11.10 20.87 12.85
N TYR A 36 10.65 21.35 14.02
CA TYR A 36 9.72 20.61 14.87
C TYR A 36 8.36 20.40 14.19
N ILE A 37 7.85 21.40 13.46
CA ILE A 37 6.63 21.27 12.67
C ILE A 37 6.81 20.20 11.57
N GLY A 38 7.95 20.21 10.88
CA GLY A 38 8.29 19.18 9.89
C GLY A 38 8.34 17.77 10.49
N ALA A 39 8.98 17.62 11.65
CA ALA A 39 9.05 16.34 12.36
C ALA A 39 7.66 15.85 12.81
N ALA A 40 6.80 16.77 13.28
CA ALA A 40 5.43 16.44 13.67
C ALA A 40 4.60 15.94 12.48
N ILE A 41 4.69 16.61 11.31
CA ILE A 41 4.00 16.19 10.09
C ILE A 41 4.48 14.80 9.64
N ALA A 42 5.79 14.55 9.68
CA ALA A 42 6.35 13.24 9.34
C ALA A 42 5.85 12.14 10.28
N LEU A 43 5.78 12.43 11.59
CA LEU A 43 5.26 11.50 12.59
C LEU A 43 3.77 11.22 12.37
N VAL A 44 2.95 12.23 12.11
CA VAL A 44 1.52 12.06 11.78
C VAL A 44 1.36 11.21 10.52
N THR A 45 2.17 11.46 9.50
CA THR A 45 2.14 10.67 8.25
C THR A 45 2.50 9.21 8.52
N LEU A 46 3.51 8.96 9.35
CA LEU A 46 3.91 7.61 9.74
C LEU A 46 2.80 6.89 10.50
N VAL A 47 2.18 7.57 11.48
CA VAL A 47 1.06 7.02 12.27
C VAL A 47 -0.11 6.70 11.35
N PHE A 48 -0.49 7.62 10.47
CA PHE A 48 -1.55 7.39 9.49
C PHE A 48 -1.23 6.18 8.61
N TRP A 49 -0.03 6.13 8.04
CA TRP A 49 0.41 5.02 7.18
C TRP A 49 0.37 3.68 7.91
N PHE A 50 0.78 3.65 9.18
CA PHE A 50 0.76 2.43 10.00
C PHE A 50 -0.65 1.88 10.18
N PHE A 51 -1.66 2.73 10.33
CA PHE A 51 -3.05 2.30 10.50
C PHE A 51 -3.78 2.00 9.18
N THR A 52 -3.35 2.59 8.06
CA THR A 52 -4.05 2.45 6.77
C THR A 52 -3.43 1.42 5.82
N THR A 53 -2.25 0.90 6.13
CA THR A 53 -1.56 -0.02 5.24
C THR A 53 -2.00 -1.45 5.50
N ASP A 54 -2.73 -2.02 4.55
CA ASP A 54 -2.99 -3.46 4.52
C ASP A 54 -1.74 -4.22 4.08
N VAL A 55 -1.29 -5.15 4.91
CA VAL A 55 -0.15 -6.03 4.61
C VAL A 55 -0.58 -7.26 3.80
N ASP A 56 -1.88 -7.44 3.58
CA ASP A 56 -2.41 -8.60 2.88
C ASP A 56 -1.96 -8.69 1.43
N LEU A 57 -1.66 -9.91 1.00
CA LEU A 57 -1.38 -10.24 -0.39
C LEU A 57 -2.59 -9.84 -1.24
N ARG A 58 -2.39 -8.86 -2.11
CA ARG A 58 -3.40 -8.42 -3.06
C ARG A 58 -3.86 -9.63 -3.89
N SER A 59 -5.14 -9.68 -4.22
CA SER A 59 -5.75 -10.79 -4.98
C SER A 59 -5.07 -11.08 -6.33
N TRP A 60 -4.44 -10.08 -6.94
CA TRP A 60 -3.66 -10.24 -8.18
C TRP A 60 -2.31 -10.94 -7.99
N ALA A 61 -1.76 -10.95 -6.77
CA ALA A 61 -0.49 -11.59 -6.43
C ALA A 61 -0.65 -13.04 -5.94
N ILE A 62 -1.89 -13.47 -5.71
CA ILE A 62 -2.19 -14.86 -5.38
C ILE A 62 -2.04 -15.68 -6.66
N ILE A 63 -0.97 -16.49 -6.75
CA ILE A 63 -0.86 -17.54 -7.77
C ILE A 63 -1.99 -18.53 -7.50
N GLN A 64 -3.10 -18.36 -8.21
CA GLN A 64 -4.21 -19.32 -8.22
C GLN A 64 -3.61 -20.67 -8.61
N LYS A 65 -3.51 -21.59 -7.65
CA LYS A 65 -3.05 -22.95 -7.88
C LYS A 65 -4.06 -23.56 -8.86
N LYS A 66 -3.73 -23.58 -10.15
CA LYS A 66 -4.56 -24.16 -11.22
C LYS A 66 -5.02 -25.53 -10.71
N PRO A 67 -6.34 -25.81 -10.59
CA PRO A 67 -6.77 -27.11 -10.11
C PRO A 67 -6.20 -28.15 -11.09
N SER A 68 -5.27 -28.96 -10.58
CA SER A 68 -4.81 -30.15 -11.28
C SER A 68 -6.05 -30.99 -11.51
N ILE A 69 -6.31 -31.31 -12.79
CA ILE A 69 -7.47 -31.98 -13.40
C ILE A 69 -8.00 -33.22 -12.64
N VAL A 70 -7.27 -33.72 -11.65
CA VAL A 70 -7.58 -34.86 -10.79
C VAL A 70 -8.87 -34.70 -9.96
N SER A 71 -9.30 -33.49 -9.58
CA SER A 71 -10.52 -33.30 -8.77
C SER A 71 -11.80 -33.00 -9.56
N VAL A 72 -11.73 -32.89 -10.90
CA VAL A 72 -12.89 -32.56 -11.76
C VAL A 72 -13.63 -33.82 -12.25
N ILE A 73 -13.12 -35.02 -11.96
CA ILE A 73 -13.75 -36.29 -12.38
C ILE A 73 -14.67 -36.89 -11.30
N THR A 74 -15.10 -36.12 -10.30
CA THR A 74 -16.38 -36.40 -9.64
C THR A 74 -17.45 -35.60 -10.38
N PHE A 75 -17.75 -36.03 -11.61
CA PHE A 75 -18.98 -35.67 -12.26
C PHE A 75 -20.10 -36.23 -11.39
N ASP A 76 -20.97 -35.33 -10.92
CA ASP A 76 -22.32 -35.63 -10.47
C ASP A 76 -22.99 -36.48 -11.55
N THR A 77 -22.85 -37.79 -11.38
CA THR A 77 -23.61 -38.79 -12.10
C THR A 77 -24.66 -39.19 -11.10
N LYS A 78 -25.90 -38.78 -11.34
CA LYS A 78 -27.07 -39.24 -10.58
C LYS A 78 -27.25 -40.77 -10.66
N ASP A 79 -26.42 -41.46 -11.43
CA ASP A 79 -26.42 -42.89 -11.61
C ASP A 79 -25.10 -43.46 -11.07
N GLY A 80 -25.18 -44.12 -9.91
CA GLY A 80 -24.04 -44.60 -9.12
C GLY A 80 -23.19 -45.70 -9.79
N GLY A 81 -22.41 -45.34 -10.80
CA GLY A 81 -21.42 -46.21 -11.44
C GLY A 81 -20.00 -45.90 -11.00
N LEU A 82 -19.47 -46.68 -10.05
CA LEU A 82 -18.04 -46.65 -9.67
C LEU A 82 -17.18 -47.24 -10.81
N PHE A 83 -16.62 -46.38 -11.67
CA PHE A 83 -15.60 -46.80 -12.64
C PHE A 83 -14.23 -46.93 -11.95
N ASN A 84 -13.82 -48.18 -11.75
CA ASN A 84 -12.50 -48.53 -11.22
C ASN A 84 -11.50 -48.62 -12.39
N LEU A 85 -10.72 -47.56 -12.61
CA LEU A 85 -9.65 -47.57 -13.61
C LEU A 85 -8.45 -48.37 -13.08
N LYS A 86 -8.40 -49.66 -13.39
CA LYS A 86 -7.19 -50.47 -13.27
C LYS A 86 -6.12 -49.91 -14.23
N ARG A 87 -5.03 -49.38 -13.68
CA ARG A 87 -3.80 -49.10 -14.45
C ARG A 87 -3.21 -50.41 -14.94
N GLY A 88 -3.00 -50.52 -16.25
CA GLY A 88 -2.01 -51.41 -16.87
C GLY A 88 -0.67 -50.71 -16.99
#